data_AF-A0A0C2HFI6-F1
#
_entry.id   AF-A0A0C2HFI6-F1
#
_cell.length_a   1.000
_cell.length_b   1.000
_cell.length_c   1.000
_cell.angle_alpha   90.00
_cell.angle_beta   90.00
_cell.angle_gamma   90.00
#
_symmetry.space_group_name_H-M   'P 1'
#
loop_
_entity.id
_entity.type
_entity.pdbx_description
1 polymer ?
#
loop_
_entity_poly.entity_id
_entity_poly.type
_entity_poly.pdbx_seq_one_letter_code
_entity_poly.pdbx_strand_id
1 'polypeptide(L)'
;MEKISSKLWLIGGTVIVVVLVVAAWGMARQTSKDNFCVTCHAYEKVSWDHGKHPEVGCIACHTKGVVRDKTAGMRKVFLTLTDQVDPHHDNLPSYKDKINDNCIACHFEEERVALMPFFKERHDEYRKHTEVCMGCHEAGHVIKLRDLRQPGVRLRI
;
A
#
# COMPACT_ATOMS: atom_id res chain seq x y z
N MET A 1 -34.03 -22.69 33.28
CA MET A 1 -33.00 -21.82 32.64
C MET A 1 -32.05 -21.38 33.74
N GLU A 2 -30.91 -22.06 33.89
CA GLU A 2 -29.91 -21.66 34.88
C GLU A 2 -29.34 -20.29 34.51
N LYS A 3 -29.33 -19.36 35.47
CA LYS A 3 -28.79 -18.01 35.28
C LYS A 3 -27.29 -18.12 35.08
N ILE A 4 -26.84 -17.98 33.84
CA ILE A 4 -25.41 -17.87 33.51
C ILE A 4 -24.82 -16.74 34.37
N SER A 5 -23.82 -17.08 35.18
CA SER A 5 -23.11 -16.14 36.07
C SER A 5 -22.61 -14.94 35.28
N SER A 6 -22.74 -13.73 35.82
CA SER A 6 -22.23 -12.50 35.19
C SER A 6 -20.75 -12.62 34.81
N LYS A 7 -19.97 -13.44 35.53
CA LYS A 7 -18.56 -13.74 35.22
C LYS A 7 -18.41 -14.57 33.93
N LEU A 8 -19.30 -15.54 33.69
CA LEU A 8 -19.31 -16.35 32.46
C LEU A 8 -19.69 -15.50 31.24
N TRP A 9 -20.60 -14.54 31.39
CA TRP A 9 -20.92 -13.56 30.33
C TRP A 9 -19.75 -12.63 30.02
N LEU A 10 -19.06 -12.12 31.05
CA LEU A 10 -17.87 -11.28 30.86
C LEU A 10 -16.73 -12.05 30.20
N ILE A 11 -16.47 -13.29 30.62
CA ILE A 11 -15.45 -14.16 30.00
C ILE A 11 -15.83 -14.48 28.56
N GLY A 12 -17.06 -14.93 28.32
CA GLY A 12 -17.55 -15.24 26.97
C GLY A 12 -17.49 -14.03 26.03
N GLY A 13 -17.95 -12.86 26.50
CA GLY A 13 -17.86 -11.61 25.74
C GLY A 13 -16.41 -11.21 25.44
N THR A 14 -15.51 -11.33 26.41
CA THR A 14 -14.09 -11.04 26.22
C THR A 14 -13.45 -11.97 25.18
N VAL A 15 -13.73 -13.28 25.27
CA VAL A 15 -13.23 -14.27 24.30
C VAL A 15 -13.72 -13.95 22.89
N ILE A 16 -15.00 -13.61 22.72
CA ILE A 16 -15.56 -13.22 21.42
C ILE A 16 -14.84 -11.97 20.87
N VAL A 17 -14.66 -10.94 21.69
CA VAL A 17 -13.95 -9.72 21.27
C VAL A 17 -12.51 -10.04 20.84
N VAL A 18 -11.79 -10.85 21.61
CA VAL A 18 -10.42 -11.27 21.27
C VAL A 18 -10.39 -12.02 19.94
N VAL A 19 -11.29 -12.98 19.73
CA VAL A 19 -11.39 -13.73 18.48
C VAL A 19 -11.65 -12.79 17.29
N LEU A 20 -12.56 -11.84 17.44
CA LEU A 20 -12.88 -10.86 16.39
C LEU A 20 -11.68 -9.97 16.06
N VAL A 21 -10.95 -9.49 17.07
CA VAL A 21 -9.76 -8.65 16.87
C VAL A 21 -8.67 -9.42 16.14
N VAL A 22 -8.39 -10.67 16.54
CA VAL A 22 -7.38 -11.53 15.90
C VAL A 22 -7.77 -11.84 14.46
N ALA A 23 -9.04 -12.18 14.20
CA ALA A 23 -9.55 -12.44 12.87
C ALA A 23 -9.45 -11.20 11.96
N ALA A 24 -9.87 -10.04 12.47
CA ALA A 24 -9.78 -8.76 11.75
C ALA A 24 -8.33 -8.41 11.40
N TRP A 25 -7.40 -8.60 12.34
CA TRP A 25 -5.98 -8.36 12.12
C TRP A 25 -5.39 -9.33 11.07
N GLY A 26 -5.74 -10.62 11.14
CA GLY A 26 -5.33 -11.62 10.16
C GLY A 26 -5.82 -11.28 8.75
N MET A 27 -7.09 -10.89 8.61
CA MET A 27 -7.66 -10.45 7.33
C MET A 27 -6.99 -9.16 6.82
N ALA A 28 -6.74 -8.19 7.70
CA ALA A 28 -6.07 -6.96 7.33
C ALA A 28 -4.66 -7.24 6.79
N ARG A 29 -3.91 -8.14 7.44
CA ARG A 29 -2.57 -8.56 6.98
C ARG A 29 -2.64 -9.28 5.62
N GLN A 30 -3.60 -10.19 5.43
CA GLN A 30 -3.73 -10.93 4.17
C GLN A 30 -4.10 -10.00 3.00
N THR A 31 -5.02 -9.07 3.22
CA THR A 31 -5.47 -8.09 2.22
C THR A 31 -4.50 -6.92 2.02
N SER A 32 -3.33 -6.95 2.67
CA SER A 32 -2.23 -6.00 2.45
C SER A 32 -1.06 -6.62 1.65
N LYS A 33 -1.18 -7.89 1.24
CA LYS A 33 -0.18 -8.57 0.43
C LYS A 33 -0.36 -8.26 -1.05
N ASP A 34 0.74 -8.32 -1.79
CA ASP A 34 0.76 -8.06 -3.24
C ASP A 34 -0.20 -9.00 -3.98
N ASN A 35 -0.23 -10.28 -3.61
CA ASN A 35 -1.12 -11.27 -4.24
C ASN A 35 -2.61 -10.90 -4.13
N PHE A 36 -3.01 -10.14 -3.12
CA PHE A 36 -4.36 -9.59 -3.00
C PHE A 36 -4.51 -8.36 -3.90
N CYS A 37 -3.57 -7.42 -3.87
CA CYS A 37 -3.61 -6.22 -4.70
C CYS A 37 -3.72 -6.54 -6.20
N VAL A 38 -2.95 -7.51 -6.68
CA VAL A 38 -2.87 -7.88 -8.11
C VAL A 38 -4.10 -8.62 -8.63
N THR A 39 -5.02 -9.04 -7.75
CA THR A 39 -6.32 -9.58 -8.18
C THR A 39 -7.10 -8.55 -8.99
N CYS A 40 -6.94 -7.27 -8.65
CA CYS A 40 -7.50 -6.14 -9.39
C CYS A 40 -6.42 -5.44 -10.22
N HIS A 41 -5.23 -5.24 -9.64
CA HIS A 41 -4.15 -4.43 -10.21
C HIS A 41 -3.08 -5.26 -10.95
N ALA A 42 -3.49 -6.17 -11.84
CA ALA A 42 -2.57 -7.11 -12.50
C ALA A 42 -1.45 -6.42 -13.30
N TYR A 43 -1.75 -5.37 -14.06
CA TYR A 43 -0.75 -4.63 -14.85
C TYR A 43 0.31 -3.93 -13.97
N GLU A 44 -0.08 -3.55 -12.75
CA GLU A 44 0.83 -2.91 -11.80
C GLU A 44 1.91 -3.90 -11.36
N LYS A 45 1.58 -5.19 -11.22
CA LYS A 45 2.55 -6.23 -10.86
C LYS A 45 3.67 -6.36 -11.89
N VAL A 46 3.31 -6.42 -13.18
CA VAL A 46 4.30 -6.54 -14.25
C VAL A 46 5.24 -5.34 -14.24
N SER A 47 4.69 -4.13 -14.12
CA SER A 47 5.51 -2.92 -14.05
C SER A 47 6.35 -2.83 -12.77
N TRP A 48 5.87 -3.36 -11.66
CA TRP A 48 6.55 -3.39 -10.36
C TRP A 48 7.71 -4.38 -10.35
N ASP A 49 7.50 -5.57 -10.91
CA ASP A 49 8.51 -6.64 -10.99
C ASP A 49 9.73 -6.24 -11.82
N HIS A 50 9.57 -5.28 -12.72
CA HIS A 50 10.65 -4.70 -13.52
C HIS A 50 11.18 -3.38 -12.95
N GLY A 51 10.64 -2.93 -11.81
CA GLY A 51 10.99 -1.70 -11.12
C GLY A 51 12.26 -1.81 -10.28
N LYS A 52 12.48 -0.83 -9.40
CA LYS A 52 13.67 -0.76 -8.53
C LYS A 52 13.50 -1.44 -7.16
N HIS A 53 12.27 -1.80 -6.79
CA HIS A 53 11.95 -2.42 -5.51
C HIS A 53 11.06 -3.68 -5.65
N PRO A 54 11.34 -4.62 -6.58
CA PRO A 54 10.48 -5.79 -6.79
C PRO A 54 10.32 -6.67 -5.52
N GLU A 55 11.25 -6.57 -4.57
CA GLU A 55 11.25 -7.27 -3.28
C GLU A 55 10.37 -6.61 -2.21
N VAL A 56 9.96 -5.37 -2.42
CA VAL A 56 9.14 -4.61 -1.47
C VAL A 56 7.67 -4.75 -1.85
N GLY A 57 6.81 -5.03 -0.86
CA GLY A 57 5.38 -5.18 -1.11
C GLY A 57 4.70 -3.84 -1.43
N CYS A 58 3.61 -3.88 -2.21
CA CYS A 58 2.92 -2.69 -2.70
C CYS A 58 2.55 -1.73 -1.56
N ILE A 59 2.06 -2.29 -0.44
CA ILE A 59 1.58 -1.52 0.72
C ILE A 59 2.70 -0.76 1.43
N ALA A 60 3.97 -1.13 1.28
CA ALA A 60 5.08 -0.39 1.89
C ALA A 60 5.19 1.02 1.32
N CYS A 61 4.89 1.20 0.04
CA CYS A 61 4.79 2.53 -0.59
C CYS A 61 3.36 3.07 -0.53
N HIS A 62 2.37 2.19 -0.70
CA HIS A 62 0.96 2.53 -0.83
C HIS A 62 0.16 2.47 0.49
N THR A 63 0.79 2.67 1.64
CA THR A 63 0.06 2.77 2.91
C THR A 63 -0.15 4.22 3.32
N LYS A 64 -1.33 4.49 3.88
CA LYS A 64 -1.61 5.68 4.71
C LYS A 64 -1.95 5.30 6.15
N GLY A 65 -1.59 4.08 6.55
CA GLY A 65 -1.99 3.44 7.79
C GLY A 65 -3.19 2.50 7.60
N VAL A 66 -3.17 1.41 8.36
CA VAL A 66 -4.08 0.26 8.23
C VAL A 66 -5.56 0.69 8.17
N VAL A 67 -6.02 1.55 9.06
CA VAL A 67 -7.43 1.97 9.11
C VAL A 67 -7.85 2.67 7.80
N ARG A 68 -7.04 3.60 7.31
CA ARG A 68 -7.34 4.35 6.08
C ARG A 68 -7.28 3.45 4.85
N ASP A 69 -6.29 2.56 4.80
CA ASP A 69 -6.13 1.64 3.68
C ASP A 69 -7.30 0.66 3.59
N LYS A 70 -7.76 0.12 4.72
CA LYS A 70 -8.90 -0.82 4.74
C LYS A 70 -10.24 -0.15 4.48
N THR A 71 -10.46 1.07 4.98
CA THR A 71 -11.68 1.84 4.66
C THR A 71 -11.77 2.21 3.19
N ALA A 72 -10.66 2.69 2.59
CA ALA A 72 -10.60 2.96 1.16
C ALA A 72 -10.73 1.67 0.32
N GLY A 73 -10.06 0.59 0.74
CA GLY A 73 -10.14 -0.72 0.09
C GLY A 73 -11.54 -1.31 0.09
N MET A 74 -12.26 -1.25 1.22
CA MET A 74 -13.66 -1.71 1.31
C MET A 74 -14.58 -0.95 0.35
N ARG A 75 -14.42 0.38 0.24
CA ARG A 75 -15.17 1.17 -0.75
C ARG A 75 -14.88 0.68 -2.16
N LYS A 76 -13.61 0.43 -2.49
CA LYS A 76 -13.22 -0.04 -3.82
C LYS A 76 -13.78 -1.42 -4.14
N VAL A 77 -13.72 -2.36 -3.19
CA VAL A 77 -14.36 -3.67 -3.30
C VAL A 77 -15.86 -3.53 -3.56
N PHE A 78 -16.56 -2.68 -2.81
CA PHE A 78 -17.98 -2.42 -3.03
C PHE A 78 -18.27 -1.88 -4.44
N LEU A 79 -17.49 -0.89 -4.89
CA LEU A 79 -17.65 -0.30 -6.23
C LEU A 79 -17.38 -1.32 -7.35
N THR A 80 -16.38 -2.19 -7.17
CA THR A 80 -16.09 -3.28 -8.09
C THR A 80 -17.19 -4.33 -8.10
N LEU A 81 -17.69 -4.77 -6.95
CA LEU A 81 -18.77 -5.77 -6.86
C LEU A 81 -20.13 -5.26 -7.36
N THR A 82 -20.30 -3.96 -7.50
CA THR A 82 -21.52 -3.33 -8.01
C THR A 82 -21.35 -2.79 -9.43
N ASP A 83 -20.29 -3.24 -10.14
CA ASP A 83 -19.97 -2.86 -11.53
C ASP A 83 -19.85 -1.34 -11.78
N GLN A 84 -19.62 -0.56 -10.72
CA GLN A 84 -19.42 0.90 -10.83
C GLN A 84 -18.00 1.25 -11.24
N VAL A 85 -17.04 0.35 -11.02
CA VAL A 85 -15.63 0.53 -11.38
C VAL A 85 -15.06 -0.78 -11.88
N ASP A 86 -14.45 -0.75 -13.08
CA ASP A 86 -13.64 -1.84 -13.59
C ASP A 86 -12.31 -1.93 -12.80
N PRO A 87 -12.09 -3.02 -12.04
CA PRO A 87 -10.89 -3.15 -11.21
C PRO A 87 -9.58 -3.21 -12.02
N HIS A 88 -9.63 -3.65 -13.28
CA HIS A 88 -8.45 -3.85 -14.13
C HIS A 88 -8.01 -2.58 -14.86
N HIS A 89 -8.93 -1.63 -15.05
CA HIS A 89 -8.67 -0.35 -15.70
C HIS A 89 -8.75 0.84 -14.72
N ASP A 90 -9.04 0.60 -13.44
CA ASP A 90 -9.04 1.65 -12.43
C ASP A 90 -7.62 2.20 -12.19
N ASN A 91 -7.55 3.51 -12.02
CA ASN A 91 -6.33 4.16 -11.62
C ASN A 91 -6.04 3.83 -10.15
N LEU A 92 -4.81 3.43 -9.86
CA LEU A 92 -4.37 3.37 -8.46
C LEU A 92 -4.49 4.76 -7.83
N PRO A 93 -5.04 4.87 -6.60
CA PRO A 93 -5.02 6.13 -5.87
C PRO A 93 -3.56 6.56 -5.67
N SER A 94 -3.18 7.72 -6.24
CA SER A 94 -1.86 8.30 -6.05
C SER A 94 -1.93 9.35 -4.94
N TYR A 95 -1.06 9.22 -3.95
CA TYR A 95 -0.91 10.17 -2.84
C TYR A 95 0.57 10.43 -2.66
N LYS A 96 1.06 11.32 -3.50
CA LYS A 96 2.48 11.61 -3.66
C LYS A 96 3.17 11.90 -2.33
N ASP A 97 2.55 12.71 -1.47
CA ASP A 97 3.13 13.08 -0.17
C ASP A 97 3.33 11.87 0.74
N LYS A 98 2.35 10.97 0.84
CA LYS A 98 2.47 9.79 1.69
C LYS A 98 3.41 8.75 1.11
N ILE A 99 3.46 8.60 -0.21
CA ILE A 99 4.49 7.76 -0.85
C ILE A 99 5.88 8.35 -0.58
N ASN A 100 6.03 9.67 -0.66
CA ASN A 100 7.28 10.35 -0.33
C ASN A 100 7.72 10.14 1.13
N ASP A 101 6.79 10.25 2.08
CA ASP A 101 7.07 9.92 3.49
C ASP A 101 7.57 8.47 3.63
N ASN A 102 6.96 7.53 2.89
CA ASN A 102 7.38 6.12 2.89
C ASN A 102 8.76 5.93 2.24
N CYS A 103 9.12 6.71 1.20
CA CYS A 103 10.48 6.73 0.66
C CYS A 103 11.50 7.19 1.73
N ILE A 104 11.18 8.27 2.45
CA ILE A 104 12.04 8.83 3.50
C ILE A 104 12.21 7.82 4.63
N ALA A 105 11.15 7.11 5.02
CA ALA A 105 11.20 6.12 6.10
C ALA A 105 12.25 5.02 5.89
N CYS A 106 12.54 4.62 4.65
CA CYS A 106 13.55 3.59 4.35
C CYS A 106 14.90 4.17 3.92
N HIS A 107 14.91 5.29 3.18
CA HIS A 107 16.14 5.85 2.62
C HIS A 107 16.83 6.88 3.51
N PHE A 108 16.10 7.50 4.44
CA PHE A 108 16.58 8.52 5.37
C PHE A 108 16.49 8.09 6.84
N GLU A 109 16.46 6.78 7.09
CA GLU A 109 16.62 6.23 8.43
C GLU A 109 17.92 6.75 9.08
N GLU A 110 17.84 7.09 10.37
CA GLU A 110 18.89 7.81 11.10
C GLU A 110 20.26 7.11 11.00
N GLU A 111 20.30 5.80 11.19
CA GLU A 111 21.52 5.01 11.08
C GLU A 111 22.12 5.07 9.67
N ARG A 112 21.27 4.93 8.64
CA ARG A 112 21.69 4.97 7.24
C ARG A 112 22.26 6.33 6.86
N VAL A 113 21.64 7.43 7.29
CA VAL A 113 22.13 8.78 6.97
C VAL A 113 23.37 9.16 7.76
N ALA A 114 23.53 8.65 8.99
CA ALA A 114 24.74 8.84 9.79
C ALA A 114 25.97 8.23 9.09
N LEU A 115 25.79 7.11 8.38
CA LEU A 115 26.85 6.47 7.59
C LEU A 115 27.12 7.16 6.23
N MET A 116 26.25 8.09 5.80
CA MET A 116 26.35 8.76 4.50
C MET A 116 26.05 10.27 4.59
N PRO A 117 26.87 11.06 5.30
CA PRO A 117 26.58 12.48 5.55
C PRO A 117 26.48 13.31 4.26
N PHE A 118 27.35 13.06 3.28
CA PHE A 118 27.31 13.76 1.98
C PHE A 118 26.05 13.42 1.16
N PHE A 119 25.52 12.20 1.30
CA PHE A 119 24.26 11.83 0.65
C PHE A 119 23.10 12.64 1.25
N LYS A 120 23.05 12.72 2.59
CA LYS A 120 22.02 13.45 3.32
C LYS A 120 22.04 14.93 2.96
N GLU A 121 23.20 15.59 3.08
CA GLU A 121 23.35 17.02 2.80
C GLU A 121 22.88 17.37 1.38
N ARG A 122 23.31 16.59 0.38
CA ARG A 122 22.91 16.80 -1.02
C ARG A 122 21.41 16.62 -1.23
N HIS A 123 20.81 15.59 -0.63
CA HIS A 123 19.37 15.36 -0.79
C HIS A 123 18.54 16.34 0.03
N ASP A 124 19.03 16.85 1.15
CA ASP A 124 18.37 17.94 1.87
C ASP A 124 18.28 19.18 0.97
N GLU A 125 19.33 19.49 0.20
CA GLU A 125 19.30 20.57 -0.79
C GLU A 125 18.33 20.28 -1.94
N TYR A 126 18.39 19.10 -2.56
CA TYR A 126 17.48 18.74 -3.65
C TYR A 126 16.01 18.80 -3.23
N ARG A 127 15.70 18.37 -2.00
CA ARG A 127 14.34 18.40 -1.45
C ARG A 127 13.78 19.81 -1.21
N LYS A 128 14.61 20.86 -1.30
CA LYS A 128 14.11 22.26 -1.33
C LYS A 128 13.51 22.63 -2.70
N HIS A 129 13.86 21.87 -3.75
CA HIS A 129 13.50 22.16 -5.14
C HIS A 129 12.61 21.11 -5.81
N THR A 130 12.31 20.00 -5.13
CA THR A 130 11.35 19.00 -5.58
C THR A 130 10.36 18.70 -4.47
N GLU A 131 9.06 18.58 -4.82
CA GLU A 131 8.00 18.26 -3.86
C GLU A 131 8.14 16.84 -3.31
N VAL A 132 8.58 15.89 -4.16
CA VAL A 132 8.68 14.47 -3.80
C VAL A 132 9.90 13.80 -4.45
N CYS A 133 10.39 12.71 -3.84
CA CYS A 133 11.49 11.91 -4.39
C CYS A 133 11.24 11.46 -5.84
N MET A 134 9.98 11.11 -6.14
CA MET A 134 9.57 10.68 -7.48
C MET A 134 9.59 11.80 -8.53
N GLY A 135 9.86 13.05 -8.15
CA GLY A 135 10.11 14.13 -9.10
C GLY A 135 11.39 13.91 -9.93
N CYS A 136 12.35 13.17 -9.37
CA CYS A 136 13.58 12.78 -10.05
C CYS A 136 13.77 11.25 -10.17
N HIS A 137 13.16 10.47 -9.27
CA HIS A 137 13.36 9.02 -9.20
C HIS A 137 12.18 8.21 -9.72
N GLU A 138 12.43 7.30 -10.67
CA GLU A 138 11.49 6.24 -11.04
C GLU A 138 11.75 5.00 -10.17
N ALA A 139 11.22 5.04 -8.94
CA ALA A 139 11.50 4.02 -7.91
C ALA A 139 10.50 2.85 -7.89
N GLY A 140 9.32 3.02 -8.46
CA GLY A 140 8.24 2.04 -8.41
C GLY A 140 7.97 1.40 -9.78
N HIS A 141 6.75 1.62 -10.27
CA HIS A 141 6.27 1.11 -11.54
C HIS A 141 7.09 1.62 -12.73
N VAL A 142 7.56 0.71 -13.59
CA VAL A 142 8.07 1.06 -14.91
C VAL A 142 6.93 1.67 -15.73
N ILE A 143 7.01 2.96 -16.02
CA ILE A 143 5.89 3.74 -16.58
C ILE A 143 5.35 3.12 -17.87
N LYS A 144 6.25 2.74 -18.78
CA LYS A 144 5.87 2.13 -20.07
C LYS A 144 5.09 0.82 -19.92
N LEU A 145 5.40 0.02 -18.90
CA LEU A 145 4.72 -1.26 -18.65
C LEU A 145 3.40 -1.03 -17.90
N ARG A 146 3.38 -0.09 -16.95
CA ARG A 146 2.18 0.30 -16.21
C ARG A 146 1.09 0.81 -17.16
N ASP A 147 1.47 1.64 -18.11
CA ASP A 147 0.53 2.31 -19.01
C ASP A 147 -0.16 1.33 -19.98
N LEU A 148 0.31 0.08 -20.09
CA LEU A 148 -0.39 -0.99 -20.81
C LEU A 148 -1.76 -1.34 -20.21
N ARG A 149 -2.04 -0.89 -18.98
CA ARG A 149 -3.38 -0.97 -18.39
C ARG A 149 -4.41 -0.08 -19.10
N GLN A 150 -3.98 0.92 -19.86
CA GLN A 150 -4.92 1.83 -20.54
C GLN A 150 -5.34 1.25 -21.89
N PRO A 151 -6.64 1.32 -22.25
CA PRO A 151 -7.11 0.86 -23.55
C PRO A 151 -6.38 1.57 -24.69
N GLY A 152 -5.77 0.80 -25.60
CA GLY A 152 -5.15 1.33 -26.82
C GLY A 152 -3.64 1.62 -26.74
N VAL A 153 -2.98 1.43 -25.58
CA VAL A 153 -1.52 1.54 -25.48
C VAL A 153 -0.86 0.31 -26.10
N ARG A 154 -0.04 0.50 -27.16
CA ARG A 154 0.79 -0.55 -27.76
C ARG A 154 2.27 -0.27 -27.48
N LEU A 155 3.01 -1.30 -27.08
CA LEU A 155 4.47 -1.24 -27.06
C LEU A 155 4.95 -1.04 -28.50
N ARG A 156 5.59 0.09 -28.79
CA ARG A 156 6.40 0.23 -30.01
C ARG A 156 7.70 -0.53 -29.74
N ILE A 157 7.75 -1.76 -30.25
CA ILE A 157 8.95 -2.60 -30.29
C ILE A 157 9.88 -2.09 -31.38
#